data_AF-A0A9W6R568-F1
#
_entry.id   AF-A0A9W6R568-F1
#
_cell.length_a   1.000
_cell.length_b   1.000
_cell.length_c   1.000
_cell.angle_alpha   90.00
_cell.angle_beta   90.00
_cell.angle_gamma   90.00
#
_symmetry.space_group_name_H-M   'P 1'
#
loop_
_entity.id
_entity.type
_entity.pdbx_description
1 polymer ?
#
loop_
_entity_poly.entity_id
_entity_poly.type
_entity_poly.pdbx_seq_one_letter_code
_entity_poly.pdbx_strand_id
1 'polypeptide(L)'
;MTIDFGTSSTVAVLSAFERGPRAIEVDGSVTMSSAVFALEDGTLVVGQDAERRARLDPARFEPNPKRRIDEATLLLGTDVVQVTDTLAAVLRRVGEEAVRQLNGQWPDAVRLSHPARWGSTRQTTLRQAAIKAGFGTSTALLPEPVAAAAHYAALRSQPLAPGSALAVYDLGAGTFDCAVVGVTRDGFTVLADNGLPDLGSLDIDQALLVYVGRQVSHLDPAQWQRVLRPQSVTDRRIRRALMQDVRDAKETLSRHAHTEVPMPEPFEDVLVTRAELEALVRPNLLRSAELMAATIRDAGLTPQQLSGVYLVGGPSRMPLVASLLADKLGVMPTTQDQPETAVAFGLHEEPTAPAAPPQDEPRTMPAISPVMRPQTWHPPIQQQPQPGRPMQVPPARPARKSLKVPMLVGAGVLVLVAALVTTLVLVNGQSGDSPPLAGGTTLHQFGGGVDPASCDQAGEKDGHGFTPCLLQLAGNVPDRAGCSSGLNGMSLPSIGGAGNATIVTCTMTSTSQQLSTTMVVYYQGLPYSSLKTSVDAQLENPSEAIEGEWQGNGLSGHYRGGVGIVGDILVFGADDRNVAGMVISIDLSGEGSQTAQDVVDYFEQHVKPGT
;
A
#
# COMPACT_ATOMS: atom_id res chain seq x y z
N MET A 1 10.05 -24.95 14.15
CA MET A 1 8.77 -24.54 13.52
C MET A 1 9.06 -23.51 12.45
N THR A 2 8.34 -23.53 11.35
CA THR A 2 8.40 -22.49 10.32
C THR A 2 7.00 -22.03 9.97
N ILE A 3 6.87 -20.76 9.60
CA ILE A 3 5.57 -20.16 9.31
C ILE A 3 5.71 -19.36 8.02
N ASP A 4 4.87 -19.68 7.06
CA ASP A 4 4.57 -18.80 5.95
C ASP A 4 3.42 -17.88 6.34
N PHE A 5 3.74 -16.63 6.68
CA PHE A 5 2.73 -15.62 6.99
C PHE A 5 2.28 -14.97 5.68
N GLY A 6 1.34 -15.59 4.98
CA GLY A 6 0.78 -15.09 3.73
C GLY A 6 -0.28 -13.99 3.91
N THR A 7 -0.70 -13.37 2.81
CA THR A 7 -1.67 -12.27 2.83
C THR A 7 -3.07 -12.70 3.24
N SER A 8 -3.59 -13.78 2.65
CA SER A 8 -4.93 -14.31 2.97
C SER A 8 -4.87 -15.56 3.84
N SER A 9 -3.75 -16.28 3.84
CA SER A 9 -3.63 -17.55 4.55
C SER A 9 -2.24 -17.70 5.13
N THR A 10 -2.17 -18.36 6.28
CA THR A 10 -0.95 -18.68 7.00
C THR A 10 -0.80 -20.18 7.09
N VAL A 11 0.37 -20.69 6.71
CA VAL A 11 0.73 -22.10 6.79
C VAL A 11 1.89 -22.25 7.75
N ALA A 12 1.87 -23.27 8.58
CA ALA A 12 2.97 -23.56 9.48
C ALA A 12 3.38 -25.02 9.40
N VAL A 13 4.68 -25.26 9.59
CA VAL A 13 5.28 -26.59 9.57
C VAL A 13 6.03 -26.80 10.88
N LEU A 14 5.85 -27.98 11.46
CA LEU A 14 6.51 -28.42 12.67
C LEU A 14 7.34 -29.67 12.38
N SER A 15 8.59 -29.64 12.80
CA SER A 15 9.45 -30.81 12.96
C SER A 15 9.75 -30.95 14.44
N ALA A 16 9.45 -32.13 15.01
CA ALA A 16 9.55 -32.40 16.44
C ALA A 16 9.53 -33.90 16.73
N PHE A 17 10.09 -34.30 17.88
CA PHE A 17 10.09 -35.69 18.37
C PHE A 17 10.60 -36.70 17.32
N GLU A 18 11.72 -36.36 16.64
CA GLU A 18 12.33 -37.15 15.57
C GLU A 18 11.42 -37.38 14.34
N ARG A 19 10.27 -36.70 14.28
CA ARG A 19 9.41 -36.67 13.08
C ARG A 19 9.85 -35.53 12.20
N GLY A 20 9.99 -35.82 10.91
CA GLY A 20 10.29 -34.83 9.88
C GLY A 20 9.23 -33.73 9.78
N PRO A 21 9.47 -32.72 8.92
CA PRO A 21 8.57 -31.58 8.74
C PRO A 21 7.17 -32.04 8.36
N ARG A 22 6.16 -31.56 9.09
CA ARG A 22 4.74 -31.76 8.77
C ARG A 22 3.95 -30.46 8.97
N ALA A 23 2.94 -30.24 8.14
CA ALA A 23 2.04 -29.11 8.31
C ALA A 23 1.31 -29.19 9.66
N ILE A 24 1.12 -28.03 10.28
CA ILE A 24 0.29 -27.85 11.46
C ILE A 24 -1.13 -27.59 10.97
N GLU A 25 -2.07 -28.42 11.39
CA GLU A 25 -3.50 -28.14 11.19
C GLU A 25 -4.00 -27.20 12.29
N VAL A 26 -4.46 -26.02 11.90
CA VAL A 26 -5.15 -25.07 12.78
C VAL A 26 -6.62 -25.06 12.39
N ASP A 27 -7.51 -25.29 13.36
CA ASP A 27 -8.96 -25.38 13.14
C ASP A 27 -9.36 -26.43 12.07
N GLY A 28 -8.58 -27.51 11.96
CA GLY A 28 -8.81 -28.59 10.99
C GLY A 28 -8.35 -28.29 9.55
N SER A 29 -7.53 -27.25 9.35
CA SER A 29 -6.98 -26.86 8.06
C SER A 29 -5.47 -26.65 8.13
N VAL A 30 -4.74 -27.09 7.09
CA VAL A 30 -3.31 -26.80 6.92
C VAL A 30 -3.06 -25.34 6.51
N THR A 31 -4.08 -24.66 6.00
CA THR A 31 -4.09 -23.24 5.63
C THR A 31 -5.07 -22.50 6.54
N MET A 32 -4.54 -21.80 7.54
CA MET A 32 -5.35 -20.96 8.42
C MET A 32 -5.64 -19.63 7.74
N SER A 33 -6.85 -19.07 7.83
CA SER A 33 -7.09 -17.69 7.39
C SER A 33 -6.21 -16.73 8.20
N SER A 34 -5.56 -15.78 7.51
CA SER A 34 -4.78 -14.72 8.16
C SER A 34 -5.66 -13.60 8.69
N ALA A 35 -6.99 -13.71 8.53
CA ALA A 35 -7.92 -12.67 8.93
C ALA A 35 -8.00 -12.48 10.44
N VAL A 36 -8.31 -11.25 10.85
CA VAL A 36 -8.48 -10.85 12.25
C VAL A 36 -9.84 -10.20 12.46
N PHE A 37 -10.40 -10.39 13.65
CA PHE A 37 -11.63 -9.76 14.08
C PHE A 37 -11.46 -9.26 15.53
N ALA A 38 -11.80 -7.99 15.80
CA ALA A 38 -11.79 -7.45 17.16
C ALA A 38 -13.11 -7.82 17.86
N LEU A 39 -13.08 -8.25 19.12
CA LEU A 39 -14.23 -8.46 20.02
C LEU A 39 -14.55 -7.18 20.78
N GLU A 40 -15.78 -7.05 21.30
CA GLU A 40 -16.24 -5.81 21.95
C GLU A 40 -15.37 -5.39 23.15
N ASP A 41 -14.66 -6.34 23.76
CA ASP A 41 -13.70 -6.13 24.84
C ASP A 41 -12.28 -5.78 24.35
N GLY A 42 -12.10 -5.62 23.03
CA GLY A 42 -10.81 -5.34 22.38
C GLY A 42 -9.97 -6.58 22.06
N THR A 43 -10.41 -7.78 22.45
CA THR A 43 -9.67 -9.03 22.15
C THR A 43 -9.66 -9.32 20.66
N LEU A 44 -8.52 -9.69 20.09
CA LEU A 44 -8.44 -10.15 18.70
C LEU A 44 -8.67 -11.65 18.62
N VAL A 45 -9.60 -12.06 17.76
CA VAL A 45 -9.72 -13.45 17.28
C VAL A 45 -9.25 -13.54 15.83
N VAL A 46 -8.75 -14.70 15.43
CA VAL A 46 -8.12 -14.89 14.12
C VAL A 46 -8.61 -16.17 13.45
N GLY A 47 -8.22 -16.41 12.20
CA GLY A 47 -8.51 -17.67 11.52
C GLY A 47 -10.00 -17.89 11.30
N GLN A 48 -10.47 -19.13 11.46
CA GLN A 48 -11.86 -19.47 11.15
C GLN A 48 -12.85 -18.72 12.06
N ASP A 49 -12.48 -18.46 13.31
CA ASP A 49 -13.34 -17.72 14.24
C ASP A 49 -13.53 -16.26 13.81
N ALA A 50 -12.48 -15.61 13.30
CA ALA A 50 -12.60 -14.28 12.71
C ALA A 50 -13.55 -14.29 11.50
N GLU A 51 -13.39 -15.26 10.60
CA GLU A 51 -14.24 -15.41 9.41
C GLU A 51 -15.72 -15.59 9.78
N ARG A 52 -15.99 -16.41 10.81
CA ARG A 52 -17.34 -16.68 11.32
C ARG A 52 -17.98 -15.43 11.92
N ARG A 53 -17.25 -14.70 12.78
CA ARG A 53 -17.77 -13.49 13.45
C ARG A 53 -17.97 -12.33 12.48
N ALA A 54 -17.14 -12.23 11.45
CA ALA A 54 -17.29 -11.22 10.42
C ALA A 54 -18.58 -11.34 9.61
N ARG A 55 -19.27 -12.50 9.62
CA ARG A 55 -20.63 -12.61 9.07
C ARG A 55 -21.67 -11.85 9.90
N LEU A 56 -21.39 -11.62 11.18
CA LEU A 56 -22.24 -10.85 12.08
C LEU A 56 -21.85 -9.36 12.06
N ASP A 57 -20.57 -9.03 12.09
CA ASP A 57 -20.15 -7.63 12.04
C ASP A 57 -18.91 -7.42 11.18
N PRO A 58 -19.07 -7.25 9.86
CA PRO A 58 -17.94 -7.04 8.97
C PRO A 58 -17.16 -5.76 9.24
N ALA A 59 -17.68 -4.82 10.05
CA ALA A 59 -16.96 -3.58 10.37
C ALA A 59 -15.73 -3.84 11.25
N ARG A 60 -15.73 -4.93 12.03
CA ARG A 60 -14.70 -5.25 13.03
C ARG A 60 -13.68 -6.25 12.53
N PHE A 61 -13.60 -6.42 11.21
CA PHE A 61 -12.88 -7.47 10.53
C PHE A 61 -11.88 -6.92 9.52
N GLU A 62 -10.65 -7.44 9.54
CA GLU A 62 -9.63 -7.22 8.51
C GLU A 62 -9.22 -8.57 7.91
N PRO A 63 -9.55 -8.87 6.64
CA PRO A 63 -9.22 -10.15 6.01
C PRO A 63 -7.73 -10.35 5.74
N ASN A 64 -6.98 -9.28 5.51
CA ASN A 64 -5.64 -9.35 4.93
C ASN A 64 -4.66 -8.43 5.69
N PRO A 65 -4.43 -8.65 7.01
CA PRO A 65 -3.62 -7.74 7.83
C PRO A 65 -2.17 -7.58 7.34
N LYS A 66 -1.60 -8.57 6.62
CA LYS A 66 -0.26 -8.43 6.00
C LYS A 66 -0.18 -7.25 5.01
N ARG A 67 -1.28 -6.90 4.31
CA ARG A 67 -1.30 -5.72 3.41
C ARG A 67 -1.25 -4.40 4.16
N ARG A 68 -1.60 -4.42 5.46
CA ARG A 68 -1.63 -3.25 6.31
C ARG A 68 -0.30 -3.02 7.04
N ILE A 69 0.74 -3.81 6.74
CA ILE A 69 2.02 -3.79 7.48
C ILE A 69 2.72 -2.44 7.51
N ASP A 70 2.45 -1.57 6.54
CA ASP A 70 3.01 -0.20 6.46
C ASP A 70 2.21 0.82 7.28
N GLU A 71 1.05 0.43 7.80
CA GLU A 71 0.23 1.28 8.65
C GLU A 71 0.56 1.07 10.12
N ALA A 72 0.41 2.12 10.94
CA ALA A 72 0.59 2.00 12.38
C ALA A 72 -0.60 1.27 13.02
N THR A 73 -1.83 1.64 12.65
CA THR A 73 -3.05 1.10 13.25
C THR A 73 -4.17 0.89 12.23
N LEU A 74 -5.14 0.09 12.65
CA LEU A 74 -6.35 -0.25 11.92
C LEU A 74 -7.57 0.13 12.75
N LEU A 75 -8.61 0.60 12.08
CA LEU A 75 -9.91 0.77 12.70
C LEU A 75 -10.74 -0.50 12.49
N LEU A 76 -10.97 -1.25 13.57
CA LEU A 76 -11.84 -2.43 13.58
C LEU A 76 -13.12 -2.08 14.36
N GLY A 77 -14.17 -1.69 13.62
CA GLY A 77 -15.38 -1.09 14.17
C GLY A 77 -15.09 0.30 14.71
N THR A 78 -15.06 0.41 16.04
CA THR A 78 -14.70 1.64 16.75
C THR A 78 -13.32 1.55 17.40
N ASP A 79 -12.67 0.39 17.35
CA ASP A 79 -11.42 0.15 18.06
C ASP A 79 -10.22 0.45 17.17
N VAL A 80 -9.30 1.25 17.70
CA VAL A 80 -8.00 1.50 17.07
C VAL A 80 -7.03 0.42 17.53
N VAL A 81 -6.65 -0.46 16.61
CA VAL A 81 -5.81 -1.63 16.87
C VAL A 81 -4.47 -1.46 16.18
N GLN A 82 -3.36 -1.71 16.88
CA GLN A 82 -2.04 -1.66 16.26
C GLN A 82 -1.90 -2.77 15.21
N VAL A 83 -1.40 -2.44 14.02
CA VAL A 83 -1.17 -3.43 12.95
C VAL A 83 -0.29 -4.57 13.48
N THR A 84 0.79 -4.24 14.18
CA THR A 84 1.69 -5.24 14.77
C THR A 84 0.97 -6.20 15.72
N ASP A 85 -0.10 -5.77 16.41
CA ASP A 85 -0.90 -6.64 17.27
C ASP A 85 -1.79 -7.60 16.46
N THR A 86 -2.31 -7.16 15.31
CA THR A 86 -3.04 -8.04 14.38
C THR A 86 -2.14 -9.13 13.81
N LEU A 87 -0.92 -8.77 13.40
CA LEU A 87 0.09 -9.72 12.92
C LEU A 87 0.48 -10.70 14.04
N ALA A 88 0.71 -10.17 15.25
CA ALA A 88 1.06 -10.98 16.41
C ALA A 88 -0.06 -11.95 16.80
N ALA A 89 -1.33 -11.57 16.68
CA ALA A 89 -2.46 -12.44 16.97
C ALA A 89 -2.52 -13.64 16.01
N VAL A 90 -2.29 -13.42 14.71
CA VAL A 90 -2.24 -14.49 13.71
C VAL A 90 -1.08 -15.45 14.00
N LEU A 91 0.12 -14.91 14.23
CA LEU A 91 1.31 -15.69 14.56
C LEU A 91 1.13 -16.46 15.87
N ARG A 92 0.54 -15.84 16.89
CA ARG A 92 0.30 -16.47 18.20
C ARG A 92 -0.64 -17.65 18.08
N ARG A 93 -1.71 -17.57 17.30
CA ARG A 93 -2.66 -18.68 17.11
C ARG A 93 -1.96 -19.93 16.57
N VAL A 94 -1.07 -19.77 15.59
CA VAL A 94 -0.23 -20.85 15.06
C VAL A 94 0.72 -21.38 16.13
N GLY A 95 1.35 -20.47 16.89
CA GLY A 95 2.26 -20.80 17.98
C GLY A 95 1.59 -21.63 19.08
N GLU A 96 0.38 -21.24 19.50
CA GLU A 96 -0.42 -21.96 20.49
C GLU A 96 -0.77 -23.37 20.02
N GLU A 97 -1.08 -23.54 18.73
CA GLU A 97 -1.33 -24.86 18.17
C GLU A 97 -0.04 -25.71 18.14
N ALA A 98 1.12 -25.11 17.83
CA ALA A 98 2.39 -25.80 17.95
C ALA A 98 2.70 -26.21 19.40
N VAL A 99 2.50 -25.30 20.36
CA VAL A 99 2.67 -25.56 21.80
C VAL A 99 1.78 -26.71 22.27
N ARG A 100 0.52 -26.75 21.82
CA ARG A 100 -0.41 -27.84 22.10
C ARG A 100 0.14 -29.18 21.61
N GLN A 101 0.74 -29.21 20.42
CA GLN A 101 1.35 -30.42 19.84
C GLN A 101 2.71 -30.78 20.45
N LEU A 102 3.37 -29.83 21.13
CA LEU A 102 4.65 -29.97 21.82
C LEU A 102 4.49 -30.16 23.34
N ASN A 103 3.33 -30.64 23.80
CA ASN A 103 3.06 -30.90 25.23
C ASN A 103 3.28 -29.67 26.14
N GLY A 104 2.91 -28.48 25.65
CA GLY A 104 3.01 -27.23 26.42
C GLY A 104 4.35 -26.51 26.29
N GLN A 105 5.27 -27.01 25.47
CA GLN A 105 6.56 -26.35 25.21
C GLN A 105 6.51 -25.50 23.94
N TRP A 106 7.19 -24.34 23.96
CA TRP A 106 7.38 -23.53 22.76
C TRP A 106 8.43 -24.18 21.83
N PRO A 107 8.32 -24.02 20.50
CA PRO A 107 9.35 -24.49 19.58
C PRO A 107 10.72 -23.87 19.87
N ASP A 108 11.78 -24.67 19.82
CA ASP A 108 13.16 -24.21 20.07
C ASP A 108 13.65 -23.17 19.04
N ALA A 109 13.13 -23.26 17.82
CA ALA A 109 13.44 -22.35 16.73
C ALA A 109 12.20 -22.04 15.89
N VAL A 110 12.05 -20.77 15.53
CA VAL A 110 10.98 -20.26 14.65
C VAL A 110 11.62 -19.53 13.48
N ARG A 111 11.18 -19.85 12.26
CA ARG A 111 11.53 -19.08 11.05
C ARG A 111 10.27 -18.60 10.35
N LEU A 112 10.28 -17.36 9.87
CA LEU A 112 9.17 -16.75 9.15
C LEU A 112 9.60 -16.42 7.71
N SER A 113 8.67 -16.61 6.78
CA SER A 113 8.83 -16.12 5.41
C SER A 113 8.58 -14.61 5.33
N HIS A 114 9.16 -13.96 4.31
CA HIS A 114 8.75 -12.64 3.86
C HIS A 114 9.02 -12.44 2.36
N PRO A 115 8.30 -11.54 1.66
CA PRO A 115 8.63 -11.23 0.26
C PRO A 115 10.06 -10.69 0.14
N ALA A 116 10.81 -11.12 -0.87
CA ALA A 116 12.23 -10.76 -1.03
C ALA A 116 12.46 -9.24 -1.06
N ARG A 117 11.51 -8.50 -1.64
CA ARG A 117 11.55 -7.03 -1.79
C ARG A 117 11.25 -6.25 -0.51
N TRP A 118 10.86 -6.92 0.57
CA TRP A 118 10.59 -6.22 1.83
C TRP A 118 11.86 -5.61 2.41
N GLY A 119 11.85 -4.27 2.53
CA GLY A 119 12.88 -3.51 3.23
C GLY A 119 12.89 -3.75 4.75
N SER A 120 13.86 -3.13 5.41
CA SER A 120 14.13 -3.29 6.85
C SER A 120 12.94 -2.94 7.74
N THR A 121 12.12 -1.94 7.37
CA THR A 121 10.95 -1.52 8.15
C THR A 121 9.93 -2.65 8.28
N ARG A 122 9.43 -3.19 7.17
CA ARG A 122 8.45 -4.29 7.16
C ARG A 122 8.99 -5.54 7.87
N GLN A 123 10.27 -5.87 7.63
CA GLN A 123 10.93 -6.98 8.33
C GLN A 123 10.99 -6.74 9.85
N THR A 124 11.26 -5.50 10.28
CA THR A 124 11.28 -5.14 11.70
C THR A 124 9.88 -5.27 12.31
N THR A 125 8.85 -4.77 11.64
CA THR A 125 7.45 -4.94 12.06
C THR A 125 7.08 -6.41 12.22
N LEU A 126 7.47 -7.27 11.27
CA LEU A 126 7.23 -8.72 11.36
C LEU A 126 7.99 -9.36 12.54
N ARG A 127 9.25 -8.98 12.79
CA ARG A 127 10.00 -9.44 13.98
C ARG A 127 9.35 -8.99 15.29
N GLN A 128 8.86 -7.75 15.36
CA GLN A 128 8.15 -7.25 16.53
C GLN A 128 6.84 -8.01 16.77
N ALA A 129 6.10 -8.32 15.69
CA ALA A 129 4.92 -9.16 15.77
C ALA A 129 5.26 -10.58 16.28
N ALA A 130 6.36 -11.17 15.82
CA ALA A 130 6.84 -12.47 16.28
C ALA A 130 7.21 -12.48 17.78
N ILE A 131 7.89 -11.43 18.24
CA ILE A 131 8.21 -11.24 19.67
C ILE A 131 6.92 -11.13 20.48
N LYS A 132 5.98 -10.28 20.04
CA LYS A 132 4.66 -10.13 20.66
C LYS A 132 3.84 -11.43 20.63
N ALA A 133 4.05 -12.30 19.65
CA ALA A 133 3.40 -13.61 19.55
C ALA A 133 3.96 -14.64 20.54
N GLY A 134 5.10 -14.36 21.20
CA GLY A 134 5.73 -15.24 22.17
C GLY A 134 6.90 -16.06 21.62
N PHE A 135 7.32 -15.85 20.36
CA PHE A 135 8.41 -16.60 19.73
C PHE A 135 9.82 -16.19 20.16
N GLY A 136 9.95 -15.14 20.97
CA GLY A 136 11.24 -14.61 21.41
C GLY A 136 12.00 -13.86 20.31
N THR A 137 13.23 -13.45 20.63
CA THR A 137 14.05 -12.57 19.78
C THR A 137 14.87 -13.30 18.71
N SER A 138 14.96 -14.63 18.77
CA SER A 138 15.75 -15.47 17.85
C SER A 138 15.00 -15.90 16.58
N THR A 139 13.86 -15.26 16.28
CA THR A 139 13.08 -15.59 15.08
C THR A 139 13.85 -15.19 13.81
N ALA A 140 14.19 -16.18 12.98
CA ALA A 140 14.86 -15.93 11.71
C ALA A 140 13.83 -15.52 10.63
N LEU A 141 14.19 -14.56 9.78
CA LEU A 141 13.43 -14.21 8.59
C LEU A 141 14.14 -14.75 7.37
N LEU A 142 13.41 -15.42 6.47
CA LEU A 142 13.95 -15.89 5.20
C LEU A 142 13.06 -15.40 4.05
N PRO A 143 13.65 -15.04 2.89
CA PRO A 143 12.86 -14.69 1.72
C PRO A 143 11.99 -15.85 1.24
N GLU A 144 10.73 -15.57 0.94
CA GLU A 144 9.76 -16.49 0.32
C GLU A 144 10.34 -17.22 -0.91
N PRO A 145 10.99 -16.55 -1.90
CA PRO A 145 11.54 -17.27 -3.05
C PRO A 145 12.71 -18.20 -2.71
N VAL A 146 13.49 -17.88 -1.68
CA VAL A 146 14.57 -18.75 -1.19
C VAL A 146 13.98 -20.02 -0.59
N ALA A 147 12.96 -19.88 0.25
CA ALA A 147 12.23 -21.02 0.80
C ALA A 147 11.58 -21.87 -0.31
N ALA A 148 10.89 -21.25 -1.26
CA ALA A 148 10.30 -21.95 -2.40
C ALA A 148 11.35 -22.73 -3.22
N ALA A 149 12.53 -22.15 -3.43
CA ALA A 149 13.65 -22.79 -4.10
C ALA A 149 14.17 -24.02 -3.37
N ALA A 150 14.37 -23.90 -2.05
CA ALA A 150 14.79 -24.99 -1.19
C ALA A 150 13.78 -26.15 -1.21
N HIS A 151 12.48 -25.83 -1.17
CA HIS A 151 11.43 -26.84 -1.31
C HIS A 151 11.47 -27.54 -2.67
N TYR A 152 11.59 -26.79 -3.77
CA TYR A 152 11.72 -27.37 -5.11
C TYR A 152 12.91 -28.32 -5.19
N ALA A 153 14.05 -27.95 -4.62
CA ALA A 153 15.24 -28.80 -4.61
C ALA A 153 15.05 -30.07 -3.78
N ALA A 154 14.41 -29.99 -2.62
CA ALA A 154 14.16 -31.13 -1.73
C ALA A 154 13.23 -32.19 -2.35
N LEU A 155 12.34 -31.78 -3.26
CA LEU A 155 11.44 -32.69 -3.96
C LEU A 155 12.12 -33.48 -5.09
N ARG A 156 13.35 -33.12 -5.48
CA ARG A 156 14.04 -33.78 -6.59
C ARG A 156 14.78 -35.03 -6.12
N SER A 157 14.75 -36.07 -6.94
CA SER A 157 15.56 -37.27 -6.71
C SER A 157 17.06 -37.02 -6.87
N GLN A 158 17.44 -36.00 -7.65
CA GLN A 158 18.84 -35.59 -7.83
C GLN A 158 19.04 -34.18 -7.28
N PRO A 159 20.05 -33.97 -6.40
CA PRO A 159 20.38 -32.65 -5.88
C PRO A 159 20.72 -31.66 -6.99
N LEU A 160 20.36 -30.40 -6.80
CA LEU A 160 20.80 -29.33 -7.69
C LEU A 160 22.28 -29.03 -7.43
N ALA A 161 23.06 -28.94 -8.50
CA ALA A 161 24.49 -28.64 -8.38
C ALA A 161 24.70 -27.15 -8.03
N PRO A 162 25.69 -26.80 -7.19
CA PRO A 162 26.09 -25.41 -6.99
C PRO A 162 26.40 -24.72 -8.33
N GLY A 163 25.93 -23.49 -8.49
CA GLY A 163 25.98 -22.73 -9.75
C GLY A 163 24.75 -22.93 -10.65
N SER A 164 23.86 -23.87 -10.33
CA SER A 164 22.54 -23.97 -10.98
C SER A 164 21.64 -22.82 -10.53
N ALA A 165 20.61 -22.50 -11.33
CA ALA A 165 19.62 -21.50 -10.97
C ALA A 165 18.20 -22.02 -11.23
N LEU A 166 17.22 -21.50 -10.52
CA LEU A 166 15.81 -21.77 -10.74
C LEU A 166 15.02 -20.47 -10.71
N ALA A 167 13.90 -20.44 -11.41
CA ALA A 167 12.94 -19.34 -11.35
C ALA A 167 11.82 -19.70 -10.36
N VAL A 168 11.46 -18.77 -9.48
CA VAL A 168 10.29 -18.86 -8.61
C VAL A 168 9.28 -17.83 -9.06
N TYR A 169 8.05 -18.28 -9.29
CA TYR A 169 6.90 -17.46 -9.63
C TYR A 169 5.89 -17.60 -8.50
N ASP A 170 5.72 -16.56 -7.70
CA ASP A 170 4.82 -16.53 -6.54
C ASP A 170 3.61 -15.63 -6.82
N LEU A 171 2.47 -16.24 -7.10
CA LEU A 171 1.21 -15.50 -7.24
C LEU A 171 0.39 -15.66 -5.97
N GLY A 172 0.55 -14.70 -5.06
CA GLY A 172 -0.13 -14.65 -3.79
C GLY A 172 -1.53 -14.03 -3.85
N ALA A 173 -2.15 -13.90 -2.68
CA ALA A 173 -3.45 -13.23 -2.58
C ALA A 173 -3.36 -11.71 -2.82
N GLY A 174 -2.29 -11.07 -2.36
CA GLY A 174 -2.16 -9.61 -2.41
C GLY A 174 -1.14 -9.05 -3.41
N THR A 175 -0.19 -9.87 -3.86
CA THR A 175 0.91 -9.46 -4.73
C THR A 175 1.35 -10.63 -5.61
N PHE A 176 2.07 -10.29 -6.68
CA PHE A 176 2.83 -11.21 -7.50
C PHE A 176 4.30 -10.89 -7.31
N ASP A 177 5.09 -11.88 -6.93
CA ASP A 177 6.52 -11.76 -6.74
C ASP A 177 7.23 -12.84 -7.57
N CYS A 178 8.38 -12.50 -8.13
CA CYS A 178 9.18 -13.44 -8.91
C CYS A 178 10.67 -13.24 -8.63
N ALA A 179 11.42 -14.34 -8.68
CA ALA A 179 12.85 -14.30 -8.44
C ALA A 179 13.57 -15.39 -9.21
N VAL A 180 14.82 -15.12 -9.56
CA VAL A 180 15.78 -16.14 -9.95
C VAL A 180 16.66 -16.43 -8.74
N VAL A 181 16.69 -17.69 -8.32
CA VAL A 181 17.42 -18.14 -7.14
C VAL A 181 18.55 -19.06 -7.58
N GLY A 182 19.77 -18.70 -7.22
CA GLY A 182 20.99 -19.47 -7.47
C GLY A 182 21.27 -20.45 -6.34
N VAL A 183 21.70 -21.65 -6.70
CA VAL A 183 22.16 -22.68 -5.77
C VAL A 183 23.62 -22.44 -5.46
N THR A 184 23.94 -22.27 -4.19
CA THR A 184 25.32 -22.13 -3.70
C THR A 184 25.76 -23.42 -3.02
N ARG A 185 27.01 -23.47 -2.52
CA ARG A 185 27.46 -24.62 -1.71
C ARG A 185 26.76 -24.68 -0.34
N ASP A 186 26.31 -23.53 0.15
CA ASP A 186 25.86 -23.35 1.54
C ASP A 186 24.34 -23.10 1.64
N GLY A 187 23.60 -23.18 0.53
CA GLY A 187 22.17 -22.90 0.48
C GLY A 187 21.80 -22.17 -0.81
N PHE A 188 20.85 -21.25 -0.73
CA PHE A 188 20.32 -20.54 -1.90
C PHE A 188 20.48 -19.02 -1.75
N THR A 189 20.64 -18.33 -2.88
CA THR A 189 20.73 -16.87 -2.92
C THR A 189 19.87 -16.30 -4.04
N VAL A 190 19.24 -15.16 -3.78
CA VAL A 190 18.52 -14.42 -4.83
C VAL A 190 19.56 -13.80 -5.77
N LEU A 191 19.41 -14.04 -7.08
CA LEU A 191 20.24 -13.46 -8.13
C LEU A 191 19.59 -12.21 -8.74
N ALA A 192 18.27 -12.28 -8.93
CA ALA A 192 17.44 -11.18 -9.35
C ALA A 192 16.01 -11.40 -8.82
N ASP A 193 15.28 -10.34 -8.53
CA ASP A 193 13.89 -10.39 -8.12
C ASP A 193 13.11 -9.19 -8.68
N ASN A 194 11.79 -9.38 -8.82
CA ASN A 194 10.86 -8.35 -9.24
C ASN A 194 9.44 -8.72 -8.77
N GLY A 195 8.47 -7.82 -8.92
CA GLY A 195 7.09 -8.11 -8.56
C GLY A 195 6.11 -7.00 -8.92
N LEU A 196 4.83 -7.34 -8.85
CA LEU A 196 3.68 -6.47 -9.12
C LEU A 196 2.83 -6.36 -7.84
N PRO A 197 2.84 -5.20 -7.15
CA PRO A 197 2.06 -5.00 -5.93
C PRO A 197 0.55 -4.85 -6.21
N ASP A 198 0.18 -4.64 -7.47
CA ASP A 198 -1.16 -4.45 -8.02
C ASP A 198 -1.71 -5.72 -8.69
N LEU A 199 -1.08 -6.87 -8.45
CA LEU A 199 -1.53 -8.15 -9.00
C LEU A 199 -1.50 -9.25 -7.95
N GLY A 200 -2.66 -9.63 -7.43
CA GLY A 200 -2.86 -10.83 -6.65
C GLY A 200 -4.24 -11.43 -6.85
N SER A 201 -4.55 -12.48 -6.10
CA SER A 201 -5.90 -13.08 -6.14
C SER A 201 -7.02 -12.12 -5.78
N LEU A 202 -6.77 -11.14 -4.91
CA LEU A 202 -7.75 -10.12 -4.53
C LEU A 202 -8.11 -9.20 -5.71
N ASP A 203 -7.15 -8.91 -6.59
CA ASP A 203 -7.39 -8.11 -7.80
C ASP A 203 -8.16 -8.92 -8.85
N ILE A 204 -7.93 -10.24 -8.90
CA ILE A 204 -8.73 -11.17 -9.70
C ILE A 204 -10.18 -11.24 -9.17
N ASP A 205 -10.36 -11.35 -7.85
CA ASP A 205 -11.68 -11.32 -7.21
C ASP A 205 -12.40 -10.00 -7.52
N GLN A 206 -11.69 -8.87 -7.45
CA GLN A 206 -12.25 -7.57 -7.80
C GLN A 206 -12.63 -7.48 -9.28
N ALA A 207 -11.82 -8.02 -10.20
CA ALA A 207 -12.15 -8.05 -11.63
C ALA A 207 -13.41 -8.89 -11.89
N LEU A 208 -13.55 -10.04 -11.22
CA LEU A 208 -14.73 -10.89 -11.32
C LEU A 208 -15.97 -10.22 -10.69
N LEU A 209 -15.83 -9.53 -9.56
CA LEU A 209 -16.91 -8.74 -8.96
C LEU A 209 -17.43 -7.66 -9.93
N VAL A 210 -16.52 -6.95 -10.59
CA VAL A 210 -16.88 -5.92 -11.59
C VAL A 210 -17.60 -6.57 -12.77
N TYR A 211 -17.15 -7.74 -13.23
CA TYR A 211 -17.79 -8.49 -14.30
C TYR A 211 -19.23 -8.88 -13.96
N VAL A 212 -19.47 -9.57 -12.83
CA VAL A 212 -20.83 -9.96 -12.43
C VAL A 212 -21.71 -8.75 -12.16
N GLY A 213 -21.13 -7.67 -11.62
CA GLY A 213 -21.82 -6.40 -11.43
C GLY A 213 -22.34 -5.79 -12.73
N ARG A 214 -21.56 -5.85 -13.82
CA ARG A 214 -22.02 -5.36 -15.14
C ARG A 214 -23.23 -6.15 -15.65
N GLN A 215 -23.35 -7.43 -15.30
CA GLN A 215 -24.48 -8.28 -15.72
C GLN A 215 -25.78 -7.90 -14.99
N VAL A 216 -25.72 -7.55 -13.71
CA VAL A 216 -26.95 -7.39 -12.90
C VAL A 216 -27.29 -5.96 -12.50
N SER A 217 -26.30 -5.05 -12.48
CA SER A 217 -26.46 -3.71 -11.90
C SER A 217 -27.52 -2.83 -12.59
N HIS A 218 -27.84 -3.10 -13.86
CA HIS A 218 -28.86 -2.36 -14.60
C HIS A 218 -30.28 -2.68 -14.15
N LEU A 219 -30.51 -3.84 -13.49
CA LEU A 219 -31.81 -4.25 -12.98
C LEU A 219 -32.23 -3.42 -11.76
N ASP A 220 -31.27 -3.12 -10.88
CA ASP A 220 -31.46 -2.23 -9.73
C ASP A 220 -30.14 -1.51 -9.39
N PRO A 221 -29.88 -0.35 -10.02
CA PRO A 221 -28.65 0.41 -9.79
C PRO A 221 -28.48 0.89 -8.35
N ALA A 222 -29.60 1.19 -7.66
CA ALA A 222 -29.57 1.68 -6.29
C ALA A 222 -29.16 0.56 -5.32
N GLN A 223 -29.69 -0.65 -5.51
CA GLN A 223 -29.28 -1.82 -4.74
C GLN A 223 -27.82 -2.18 -4.98
N TRP A 224 -27.37 -2.20 -6.24
CA TRP A 224 -25.97 -2.48 -6.55
C TRP A 224 -25.03 -1.43 -5.93
N GLN A 225 -25.44 -0.16 -5.93
CA GLN A 225 -24.66 0.91 -5.31
C GLN A 225 -24.51 0.73 -3.79
N ARG A 226 -25.49 0.13 -3.10
CA ARG A 226 -25.39 -0.24 -1.67
C ARG A 226 -24.42 -1.40 -1.44
N VAL A 227 -24.34 -2.35 -2.36
CA VAL A 227 -23.33 -3.42 -2.31
C VAL A 227 -21.91 -2.84 -2.44
N LEU A 228 -21.71 -1.89 -3.37
CA LEU A 228 -20.40 -1.27 -3.59
C LEU A 228 -20.00 -0.30 -2.47
N ARG A 229 -20.97 0.46 -1.92
CA ARG A 229 -20.76 1.47 -0.87
C ARG A 229 -21.68 1.19 0.32
N PRO A 230 -21.38 0.15 1.12
CA PRO A 230 -22.27 -0.27 2.19
C PRO A 230 -22.40 0.81 3.27
N GLN A 231 -23.64 1.16 3.63
CA GLN A 231 -23.94 2.20 4.62
C GLN A 231 -24.42 1.61 5.96
N SER A 232 -25.01 0.41 5.92
CA SER A 232 -25.51 -0.30 7.09
C SER A 232 -24.72 -1.58 7.37
N VAL A 233 -24.91 -2.17 8.56
CA VAL A 233 -24.36 -3.50 8.89
C VAL A 233 -24.90 -4.55 7.91
N THR A 234 -26.18 -4.47 7.53
CA THR A 234 -26.80 -5.37 6.54
C THR A 234 -26.11 -5.28 5.19
N ASP A 235 -25.86 -4.07 4.67
CA ASP A 235 -25.17 -3.90 3.40
C ASP A 235 -23.74 -4.47 3.44
N ARG A 236 -23.02 -4.28 4.56
CA ARG A 236 -21.68 -4.85 4.74
C ARG A 236 -21.71 -6.38 4.75
N ARG A 237 -22.72 -6.99 5.37
CA ARG A 237 -22.90 -8.45 5.40
C ARG A 237 -23.16 -8.98 4.00
N ILE A 238 -24.04 -8.32 3.24
CA ILE A 238 -24.33 -8.65 1.84
C ILE A 238 -23.07 -8.55 0.99
N ARG A 239 -22.34 -7.43 1.06
CA ARG A 239 -21.08 -7.24 0.31
C ARG A 239 -20.07 -8.33 0.66
N ARG A 240 -19.93 -8.68 1.94
CA ARG A 240 -19.01 -9.72 2.38
C ARG A 240 -19.39 -11.10 1.84
N ALA A 241 -20.67 -11.47 1.91
CA ALA A 241 -21.16 -12.72 1.34
C ALA A 241 -20.84 -12.80 -0.16
N LEU A 242 -21.19 -11.75 -0.91
CA LEU A 242 -20.88 -11.68 -2.34
C LEU A 242 -19.38 -11.78 -2.64
N MET A 243 -18.51 -11.13 -1.86
CA MET A 243 -17.06 -11.27 -2.04
C MET A 243 -16.56 -12.70 -1.79
N GLN A 244 -17.18 -13.42 -0.85
CA GLN A 244 -16.89 -14.83 -0.63
C GLN A 244 -17.37 -15.68 -1.82
N ASP A 245 -18.59 -15.44 -2.30
CA ASP A 245 -19.17 -16.15 -3.45
C ASP A 245 -18.34 -15.94 -4.74
N VAL A 246 -17.85 -14.71 -4.95
CA VAL A 246 -16.92 -14.36 -6.04
C VAL A 246 -15.60 -15.12 -5.92
N ARG A 247 -15.02 -15.17 -4.72
CA ARG A 247 -13.78 -15.93 -4.46
C ARG A 247 -13.99 -17.41 -4.72
N ASP A 248 -15.07 -17.99 -4.21
CA ASP A 248 -15.40 -19.40 -4.34
C ASP A 248 -15.64 -19.78 -5.80
N ALA A 249 -16.28 -18.89 -6.57
CA ALA A 249 -16.45 -19.05 -8.01
C ALA A 249 -15.11 -19.05 -8.75
N LYS A 250 -14.24 -18.07 -8.51
CA LYS A 250 -12.88 -18.04 -9.08
C LYS A 250 -12.11 -19.33 -8.76
N GLU A 251 -12.12 -19.76 -7.49
CA GLU A 251 -11.42 -20.98 -7.07
C GLU A 251 -12.02 -22.25 -7.70
N THR A 252 -13.34 -22.29 -7.91
CA THR A 252 -14.04 -23.38 -8.58
C THR A 252 -13.68 -23.46 -10.06
N LEU A 253 -13.54 -22.31 -10.74
CA LEU A 253 -13.19 -22.21 -12.15
C LEU A 253 -11.77 -22.72 -12.46
N SER A 254 -10.88 -22.81 -11.48
CA SER A 254 -9.59 -23.50 -11.64
C SER A 254 -9.74 -25.02 -11.88
N ARG A 255 -10.89 -25.62 -11.49
CA ARG A 255 -11.18 -27.05 -11.65
C ARG A 255 -12.31 -27.33 -12.64
N HIS A 256 -13.30 -26.44 -12.72
CA HIS A 256 -14.52 -26.61 -13.53
C HIS A 256 -14.57 -25.58 -14.66
N ALA A 257 -15.29 -25.89 -15.74
CA ALA A 257 -15.39 -25.01 -16.91
C ALA A 257 -16.35 -23.83 -16.70
N HIS A 258 -17.28 -23.94 -15.74
CA HIS A 258 -18.26 -22.92 -15.37
C HIS A 258 -18.69 -23.10 -13.92
N THR A 259 -19.29 -22.06 -13.36
CA THR A 259 -19.93 -22.02 -12.04
C THR A 259 -20.96 -20.90 -12.02
N GLU A 260 -21.91 -20.94 -11.09
CA GLU A 260 -22.79 -19.80 -10.81
C GLU A 260 -22.24 -19.01 -9.62
N VAL A 261 -22.36 -17.69 -9.68
CA VAL A 261 -22.09 -16.78 -8.56
C VAL A 261 -23.44 -16.42 -7.95
N PRO A 262 -23.73 -16.87 -6.72
CA PRO A 262 -24.90 -16.43 -5.97
C PRO A 262 -24.94 -14.92 -5.85
N MET A 263 -26.04 -14.29 -6.26
CA MET A 263 -26.21 -12.84 -6.17
C MET A 263 -27.21 -12.47 -5.06
N PRO A 264 -27.00 -11.33 -4.38
CA PRO A 264 -27.97 -10.89 -3.37
C PRO A 264 -29.27 -10.41 -4.04
N GLU A 265 -30.40 -10.61 -3.36
CA GLU A 265 -31.69 -10.10 -3.82
C GLU A 265 -31.61 -8.57 -4.14
N PRO A 266 -32.27 -8.12 -5.23
CA PRO A 266 -33.18 -8.86 -6.11
C PRO A 266 -32.50 -9.45 -7.36
N PHE A 267 -31.17 -9.55 -7.38
CA PHE A 267 -30.43 -9.99 -8.56
C PHE A 267 -30.50 -11.51 -8.72
N GLU A 268 -30.59 -11.98 -9.97
CA GLU A 268 -30.45 -13.39 -10.30
C GLU A 268 -28.97 -13.82 -10.27
N ASP A 269 -28.75 -15.09 -9.99
CA ASP A 269 -27.41 -15.69 -9.97
C ASP A 269 -26.74 -15.58 -11.35
N VAL A 270 -25.44 -15.33 -11.36
CA VAL A 270 -24.69 -15.09 -12.61
C VAL A 270 -23.86 -16.32 -12.97
N LEU A 271 -24.15 -16.94 -14.11
CA LEU A 271 -23.29 -17.96 -14.71
C LEU A 271 -21.98 -17.33 -15.19
N VAL A 272 -20.86 -17.89 -14.75
CA VAL A 272 -19.51 -17.48 -15.17
C VAL A 272 -18.75 -18.70 -15.67
N THR A 273 -18.08 -18.55 -16.82
CA THR A 273 -17.22 -19.57 -17.41
C THR A 273 -15.74 -19.30 -17.12
N ARG A 274 -14.92 -20.36 -17.17
CA ARG A 274 -13.46 -20.24 -17.06
C ARG A 274 -12.92 -19.34 -18.15
N ALA A 275 -13.44 -19.45 -19.38
CA ALA A 275 -12.99 -18.66 -20.51
C ALA A 275 -13.21 -17.15 -20.28
N GLU A 276 -14.34 -16.76 -19.67
CA GLU A 276 -14.62 -15.37 -19.32
C GLU A 276 -13.66 -14.88 -18.22
N LEU A 277 -13.47 -15.65 -17.14
CA LEU A 277 -12.50 -15.31 -16.11
C LEU A 277 -11.09 -15.14 -16.69
N GLU A 278 -10.65 -16.11 -17.51
CA GLU A 278 -9.36 -16.08 -18.17
C GLU A 278 -9.22 -14.86 -19.09
N ALA A 279 -10.26 -14.49 -19.84
CA ALA A 279 -10.25 -13.29 -20.66
C ALA A 279 -10.11 -12.01 -19.82
N LEU A 280 -10.77 -11.93 -18.66
CA LEU A 280 -10.68 -10.78 -17.75
C LEU A 280 -9.26 -10.60 -17.19
N VAL A 281 -8.60 -11.69 -16.81
CA VAL A 281 -7.31 -11.61 -16.08
C VAL A 281 -6.08 -11.77 -16.98
N ARG A 282 -6.25 -12.21 -18.23
CA ARG A 282 -5.15 -12.48 -19.17
C ARG A 282 -4.17 -11.32 -19.32
N PRO A 283 -4.58 -10.04 -19.48
CA PRO A 283 -3.62 -8.94 -19.60
C PRO A 283 -2.69 -8.84 -18.39
N ASN A 284 -3.22 -9.00 -17.18
CA ASN A 284 -2.44 -8.92 -15.95
C ASN A 284 -1.50 -10.12 -15.79
N LEU A 285 -1.97 -11.33 -16.12
CA LEU A 285 -1.13 -12.54 -16.07
C LEU A 285 -0.09 -12.61 -17.21
N LEU A 286 -0.33 -11.95 -18.33
CA LEU A 286 0.70 -11.76 -19.36
C LEU A 286 1.81 -10.84 -18.84
N ARG A 287 1.45 -9.73 -18.21
CA ARG A 287 2.40 -8.81 -17.58
C ARG A 287 3.28 -9.51 -16.54
N SER A 288 2.73 -10.42 -15.74
CA SER A 288 3.53 -11.20 -14.77
C SER A 288 4.47 -12.21 -15.45
N ALA A 289 4.03 -12.89 -16.52
CA ALA A 289 4.91 -13.76 -17.31
C ALA A 289 6.04 -12.98 -18.00
N GLU A 290 5.74 -11.77 -18.48
CA GLU A 290 6.74 -10.84 -19.04
C GLU A 290 7.75 -10.39 -18.01
N LEU A 291 7.28 -10.08 -16.80
CA LEU A 291 8.15 -9.71 -15.69
C LEU A 291 9.08 -10.86 -15.29
N MET A 292 8.56 -12.09 -15.19
CA MET A 292 9.38 -13.29 -14.95
C MET A 292 10.47 -13.44 -16.03
N ALA A 293 10.12 -13.27 -17.31
CA ALA A 293 11.09 -13.32 -18.40
C ALA A 293 12.14 -12.22 -18.30
N ALA A 294 11.77 -11.02 -17.83
CA ALA A 294 12.70 -9.92 -17.56
C ALA A 294 13.64 -10.25 -16.41
N THR A 295 13.12 -10.72 -15.27
CA THR A 295 13.92 -11.12 -14.11
C THR A 295 14.93 -12.23 -14.44
N ILE A 296 14.57 -13.16 -15.34
CA ILE A 296 15.52 -14.17 -15.85
C ILE A 296 16.68 -13.52 -16.60
N ARG A 297 16.41 -12.51 -17.44
CA ARG A 297 17.45 -11.76 -18.17
C ARG A 297 18.29 -10.91 -17.22
N ASP A 298 17.69 -10.30 -16.21
CA ASP A 298 18.40 -9.47 -15.22
C ASP A 298 19.37 -10.31 -14.38
N ALA A 299 19.08 -11.58 -14.16
CA ALA A 299 20.01 -12.56 -13.59
C ALA A 299 21.13 -13.01 -14.55
N GLY A 300 21.16 -12.51 -15.79
CA GLY A 300 22.12 -12.89 -16.83
C GLY A 300 21.90 -14.27 -17.43
N LEU A 301 20.68 -14.81 -17.36
CA LEU A 301 20.34 -16.16 -17.80
C LEU A 301 19.30 -16.15 -18.93
N THR A 302 19.17 -17.31 -19.57
CA THR A 302 18.06 -17.66 -20.47
C THR A 302 17.17 -18.71 -19.80
N PRO A 303 15.88 -18.82 -20.15
CA PRO A 303 14.99 -19.82 -19.55
C PRO A 303 15.52 -21.25 -19.63
N GLN A 304 16.21 -21.61 -20.72
CA GLN A 304 16.76 -22.95 -20.96
C GLN A 304 17.95 -23.30 -20.05
N GLN A 305 18.56 -22.31 -19.40
CA GLN A 305 19.65 -22.52 -18.44
C GLN A 305 19.14 -22.79 -17.01
N LEU A 306 17.83 -22.63 -16.77
CA LEU A 306 17.23 -22.86 -15.46
C LEU A 306 17.02 -24.36 -15.22
N SER A 307 17.25 -24.78 -13.97
CA SER A 307 16.88 -26.11 -13.46
C SER A 307 15.36 -26.31 -13.35
N GLY A 308 14.58 -25.24 -13.47
CA GLY A 308 13.13 -25.25 -13.46
C GLY A 308 12.52 -23.86 -13.23
N VAL A 309 11.23 -23.76 -13.56
CA VAL A 309 10.36 -22.65 -13.19
C VAL A 309 9.34 -23.21 -12.19
N TYR A 310 9.35 -22.72 -10.96
CA TYR A 310 8.54 -23.24 -9.87
C TYR A 310 7.41 -22.27 -9.51
N LEU A 311 6.16 -22.75 -9.58
CA LEU A 311 4.98 -21.97 -9.23
C LEU A 311 4.62 -22.19 -7.78
N VAL A 312 4.47 -21.09 -7.03
CA VAL A 312 3.99 -21.10 -5.65
C VAL A 312 2.83 -20.11 -5.49
N GLY A 313 2.12 -20.22 -4.36
CA GLY A 313 0.91 -19.46 -4.09
C GLY A 313 -0.36 -20.13 -4.66
N GLY A 314 -1.44 -20.12 -3.89
CA GLY A 314 -2.70 -20.80 -4.25
C GLY A 314 -3.28 -20.40 -5.63
N PRO A 315 -3.31 -19.11 -6.00
CA PRO A 315 -3.74 -18.65 -7.32
C PRO A 315 -2.98 -19.24 -8.52
N SER A 316 -1.74 -19.70 -8.33
CA SER A 316 -0.97 -20.38 -9.38
C SER A 316 -1.60 -21.70 -9.86
N ARG A 317 -2.63 -22.21 -9.17
CA ARG A 317 -3.48 -23.34 -9.63
C ARG A 317 -4.30 -23.01 -10.89
N MET A 318 -4.46 -21.73 -11.24
CA MET A 318 -5.21 -21.34 -12.44
C MET A 318 -4.48 -21.83 -13.70
N PRO A 319 -5.11 -22.65 -14.57
CA PRO A 319 -4.45 -23.24 -15.75
C PRO A 319 -3.81 -22.22 -16.69
N LEU A 320 -4.41 -21.03 -16.79
CA LEU A 320 -3.90 -19.92 -17.58
C LEU A 320 -2.47 -19.50 -17.17
N VAL A 321 -2.14 -19.51 -15.87
CA VAL A 321 -0.81 -19.10 -15.38
C VAL A 321 0.28 -19.98 -15.96
N ALA A 322 0.12 -21.31 -15.84
CA ALA A 322 1.08 -22.27 -16.36
C ALA A 322 1.20 -22.19 -17.90
N SER A 323 0.08 -21.99 -18.59
CA SER A 323 0.04 -21.88 -20.06
C SER A 323 0.80 -20.64 -20.55
N LEU A 324 0.53 -19.47 -19.96
CA LEU A 324 1.19 -18.22 -20.33
C LEU A 324 2.70 -18.26 -20.06
N LEU A 325 3.13 -18.87 -18.95
CA LEU A 325 4.55 -19.05 -18.65
C LEU A 325 5.23 -20.02 -19.60
N ALA A 326 4.58 -21.14 -19.93
CA ALA A 326 5.09 -22.09 -20.91
C ALA A 326 5.27 -21.44 -22.29
N ASP A 327 4.27 -20.69 -22.75
CA ASP A 327 4.31 -19.96 -24.01
C ASP A 327 5.40 -18.87 -24.00
N LYS A 328 5.54 -18.13 -22.89
CA LYS A 328 6.49 -17.01 -22.78
C LYS A 328 7.94 -17.46 -22.65
N LEU A 329 8.18 -18.53 -21.89
CA LEU A 329 9.53 -18.98 -21.52
C LEU A 329 10.03 -20.15 -22.37
N GLY A 330 9.13 -20.88 -23.02
CA GLY A 330 9.44 -22.13 -23.73
C GLY A 330 9.87 -23.26 -22.78
N VAL A 331 9.54 -23.15 -21.49
CA VAL A 331 9.87 -24.12 -20.43
C VAL A 331 8.60 -24.38 -19.64
N MET A 332 8.27 -25.66 -19.42
CA MET A 332 7.10 -26.04 -18.65
C MET A 332 7.33 -25.71 -17.16
N PRO A 333 6.47 -24.88 -16.55
CA PRO A 333 6.56 -24.63 -15.12
C PRO A 333 6.08 -25.85 -14.33
N THR A 334 6.66 -26.03 -13.15
CA THR A 334 6.29 -27.08 -12.19
C THR A 334 5.52 -26.46 -11.05
N THR A 335 4.45 -27.12 -10.62
CA THR A 335 3.68 -26.77 -9.41
C THR A 335 3.48 -28.03 -8.58
N GLN A 336 3.29 -27.87 -7.27
CA GLN A 336 2.84 -28.95 -6.40
C GLN A 336 1.31 -28.99 -6.31
N ASP A 337 0.77 -30.06 -5.72
CA ASP A 337 -0.68 -30.19 -5.45
C ASP A 337 -1.18 -29.14 -4.45
N GLN A 338 -0.31 -28.69 -3.55
CA GLN A 338 -0.54 -27.65 -2.56
C GLN A 338 0.52 -26.55 -2.68
N PRO A 339 0.48 -25.71 -3.73
CA PRO A 339 1.49 -24.67 -3.94
C PRO A 339 1.55 -23.64 -2.81
N GLU A 340 0.47 -23.47 -2.04
CA GLU A 340 0.41 -22.62 -0.86
C GLU A 340 1.18 -23.14 0.36
N THR A 341 1.60 -24.40 0.40
CA THR A 341 2.41 -24.94 1.52
C THR A 341 3.92 -24.94 1.24
N ALA A 342 4.31 -24.73 -0.03
CA ALA A 342 5.68 -24.87 -0.52
C ALA A 342 6.67 -24.01 0.26
N VAL A 343 6.32 -22.74 0.52
CA VAL A 343 7.18 -21.80 1.26
C VAL A 343 7.39 -22.28 2.69
N ALA A 344 6.31 -22.65 3.40
CA ALA A 344 6.40 -23.09 4.79
C ALA A 344 7.28 -24.33 4.96
N PHE A 345 7.17 -25.31 4.06
CA PHE A 345 8.05 -26.49 4.04
C PHE A 345 9.49 -26.12 3.66
N GLY A 346 9.67 -25.30 2.64
CA GLY A 346 10.99 -24.86 2.17
C GLY A 346 11.83 -24.15 3.23
N LEU A 347 11.19 -23.44 4.16
CA LEU A 347 11.86 -22.83 5.30
C LEU A 347 12.58 -23.85 6.21
N HIS A 348 12.19 -25.14 6.22
CA HIS A 348 12.91 -26.19 6.96
C HIS A 348 14.16 -26.69 6.22
N GLU A 349 14.14 -26.65 4.89
CA GLU A 349 15.19 -27.21 4.03
C GLU A 349 16.40 -26.28 3.92
N GLU A 350 16.22 -24.99 4.17
CA GLU A 350 17.32 -24.02 4.18
C GLU A 350 18.32 -24.28 5.34
N PRO A 351 19.61 -24.50 5.04
CA PRO A 351 20.64 -24.62 6.06
C PRO A 351 20.74 -23.32 6.87
N THR A 352 20.58 -23.40 8.20
CA THR A 352 20.99 -22.30 9.07
C THR A 352 22.49 -22.36 9.30
N ALA A 353 23.16 -21.21 9.16
CA ALA A 353 24.44 -21.03 9.84
C ALA A 353 24.24 -21.41 11.33
N PRO A 354 25.15 -22.19 11.94
CA PRO A 354 24.98 -22.58 13.33
C PRO A 354 24.83 -21.33 14.19
N ALA A 355 23.78 -21.29 15.00
CA ALA A 355 23.65 -20.28 16.04
C ALA A 355 24.96 -20.32 16.85
N ALA A 356 25.57 -19.16 17.07
CA ALA A 356 26.69 -19.07 18.01
C ALA A 356 26.24 -19.74 19.32
N PRO A 357 27.09 -20.60 19.92
CA PRO A 357 26.71 -21.31 21.14
C PRO A 357 26.22 -20.29 22.17
N PRO A 358 25.15 -20.62 22.93
CA PRO A 358 24.66 -19.72 23.96
C PRO A 358 25.83 -19.36 24.86
N GLN A 359 26.16 -18.07 24.93
CA GLN A 359 27.07 -17.59 25.93
C GLN A 359 26.36 -17.80 27.27
N ASP A 360 26.85 -18.76 28.06
CA ASP A 360 26.52 -18.94 29.47
C ASP A 360 27.02 -17.71 30.25
N GLU A 361 26.42 -16.56 30.03
CA GLU A 361 26.47 -15.48 30.99
C GLU A 361 25.31 -15.69 31.98
N PRO A 362 25.60 -15.77 33.29
CA PRO A 362 24.55 -15.88 34.28
C PRO A 362 23.60 -14.70 34.11
N ARG A 363 22.33 -14.98 33.79
CA ARG A 363 21.24 -14.00 33.78
C ARG A 363 21.09 -13.42 35.19
N THR A 364 21.87 -12.40 35.52
CA THR A 364 21.57 -11.48 36.60
C THR A 364 20.44 -10.60 36.13
N MET A 365 19.25 -10.83 36.69
CA MET A 365 18.16 -9.89 36.56
C MET A 365 18.64 -8.50 37.00
N PRO A 366 18.46 -7.45 36.19
CA PRO A 366 18.54 -6.10 36.70
C PRO A 366 17.51 -5.97 37.82
N ALA A 367 17.95 -5.47 38.98
CA ALA A 367 17.06 -5.22 40.11
C ALA A 367 15.88 -4.35 39.64
N ILE A 368 14.66 -4.85 39.86
CA ILE A 368 13.43 -4.09 39.65
C ILE A 368 13.52 -2.85 40.55
N SER A 369 13.67 -1.68 39.95
CA SER A 369 13.55 -0.44 40.68
C SER A 369 12.10 -0.32 41.16
N PRO A 370 11.84 -0.05 42.46
CA PRO A 370 10.48 0.04 42.97
C PRO A 370 9.74 1.18 42.27
N VAL A 371 8.52 0.87 41.83
CA VAL A 371 7.56 1.82 41.25
C VAL A 371 7.39 2.99 42.23
N MET A 372 7.87 4.17 41.82
CA MET A 372 7.71 5.40 42.58
C MET A 372 6.23 5.83 42.50
N ARG A 373 5.60 6.03 43.65
CA ARG A 373 4.22 6.53 43.75
C ARG A 373 4.11 7.93 43.11
N PRO A 374 2.94 8.31 42.54
CA PRO A 374 2.75 9.63 41.96
C PRO A 374 2.98 10.73 43.01
N GLN A 375 3.96 11.60 42.79
CA GLN A 375 4.16 12.78 43.60
C GLN A 375 3.16 13.87 43.19
N THR A 376 2.43 14.39 44.17
CA THR A 376 1.59 15.59 44.03
C THR A 376 2.48 16.81 43.81
N TRP A 377 2.33 17.48 42.66
CA TRP A 377 3.04 18.70 42.34
C TRP A 377 2.60 19.87 43.24
N HIS A 378 3.58 20.54 43.86
CA HIS A 378 3.42 21.84 44.52
C HIS A 378 4.29 22.86 43.77
N PRO A 379 3.78 24.09 43.51
CA PRO A 379 4.56 25.12 42.82
C PRO A 379 5.73 25.62 43.69
N PRO A 380 6.90 25.94 43.09
CA PRO A 380 8.08 26.36 43.84
C PRO A 380 7.96 27.78 44.40
N ILE A 381 8.30 27.92 45.68
CA ILE A 381 8.49 29.19 46.39
C ILE A 381 9.78 29.83 45.91
N GLN A 382 9.70 31.07 45.39
CA GLN A 382 10.85 31.88 44.99
C GLN A 382 11.74 32.22 46.20
N GLN A 383 13.02 31.86 46.15
CA GLN A 383 14.05 32.38 47.05
C GLN A 383 14.57 33.74 46.53
N GLN A 384 14.60 34.74 47.41
CA GLN A 384 15.15 36.06 47.14
C GLN A 384 16.69 36.06 47.08
N PRO A 385 17.32 36.67 46.06
CA PRO A 385 18.76 36.95 46.08
C PRO A 385 19.08 38.26 46.83
N GLN A 386 20.14 38.24 47.64
CA GLN A 386 20.72 39.42 48.31
C GLN A 386 21.57 40.31 47.37
N PRO A 387 21.79 41.61 47.71
CA PRO A 387 22.23 42.62 46.76
C PRO A 387 23.76 42.74 46.62
N GLY A 388 24.23 42.81 45.37
CA GLY A 388 25.58 43.24 44.97
C GLY A 388 25.54 44.53 44.12
N ARG A 389 26.53 45.41 44.31
CA ARG A 389 26.61 46.83 43.89
C ARG A 389 26.60 47.12 42.36
N PRO A 390 26.31 48.38 41.96
CA PRO A 390 25.84 48.75 40.63
C PRO A 390 26.96 49.13 39.64
N MET A 391 26.68 48.99 38.34
CA MET A 391 27.46 49.64 37.29
C MET A 391 26.55 50.23 36.20
N GLN A 392 27.05 51.29 35.58
CA GLN A 392 26.34 52.47 35.10
C GLN A 392 25.66 52.35 33.72
N VAL A 393 24.66 53.21 33.52
CA VAL A 393 23.77 53.37 32.37
C VAL A 393 24.35 54.35 31.32
N PRO A 394 24.23 54.08 30.01
CA PRO A 394 24.28 55.12 28.97
C PRO A 394 22.86 55.58 28.54
N PRO A 395 22.69 56.84 28.10
CA PRO A 395 21.40 57.55 28.11
C PRO A 395 20.43 57.18 26.98
N ALA A 396 19.14 57.33 27.29
CA ALA A 396 17.99 57.00 26.45
C ALA A 396 17.72 58.04 25.33
N ARG A 397 17.25 57.54 24.18
CA ARG A 397 16.59 58.33 23.11
C ARG A 397 15.11 58.55 23.43
N PRO A 398 14.51 59.68 23.00
CA PRO A 398 13.21 60.13 23.51
C PRO A 398 12.01 59.37 22.90
N ALA A 399 11.02 59.11 23.76
CA ALA A 399 9.76 58.46 23.43
C ALA A 399 8.84 59.38 22.59
N ARG A 400 8.28 58.84 21.49
CA ARG A 400 7.15 59.47 20.78
C ARG A 400 5.83 59.05 21.42
N LYS A 401 5.02 60.07 21.73
CA LYS A 401 3.72 60.01 22.40
C LYS A 401 2.69 59.28 21.55
N SER A 402 1.88 58.45 22.20
CA SER A 402 0.69 57.81 21.64
C SER A 402 -0.44 58.83 21.44
N LEU A 403 -1.07 58.80 20.25
CA LEU A 403 -2.38 59.38 20.03
C LEU A 403 -3.39 58.24 19.83
N LYS A 404 -4.44 58.24 20.65
CA LYS A 404 -5.56 57.31 20.60
C LYS A 404 -6.55 57.75 19.52
N VAL A 405 -7.01 56.81 18.69
CA VAL A 405 -8.24 56.93 17.90
C VAL A 405 -9.04 55.63 18.08
N PRO A 406 -10.35 55.68 18.36
CA PRO A 406 -11.15 54.49 18.63
C PRO A 406 -11.91 54.01 17.39
N MET A 407 -12.07 52.69 17.20
CA MET A 407 -13.33 52.08 16.71
C MET A 407 -13.25 50.54 16.67
N LEU A 408 -14.19 49.92 17.38
CA LEU A 408 -14.97 48.73 17.00
C LEU A 408 -14.32 47.68 16.06
N VAL A 409 -13.96 46.51 16.61
CA VAL A 409 -14.42 45.19 16.13
C VAL A 409 -14.44 44.22 17.32
N GLY A 410 -15.64 43.80 17.72
CA GLY A 410 -15.87 42.63 18.57
C GLY A 410 -16.36 41.46 17.73
N ALA A 411 -16.11 40.24 18.24
CA ALA A 411 -16.84 39.00 17.95
C ALA A 411 -17.05 38.64 16.46
N GLY A 412 -16.19 37.79 15.91
CA GLY A 412 -16.39 37.25 14.57
C GLY A 412 -15.44 36.11 14.21
N VAL A 413 -15.40 35.02 14.99
CA VAL A 413 -14.68 33.80 14.59
C VAL A 413 -15.48 32.51 14.78
N LEU A 414 -16.72 32.55 15.31
CA LEU A 414 -17.45 31.31 15.65
C LEU A 414 -18.76 31.04 14.89
N VAL A 415 -18.98 31.65 13.71
CA VAL A 415 -20.25 31.47 12.94
C VAL A 415 -20.06 31.02 11.47
N LEU A 416 -18.84 30.81 10.97
CA LEU A 416 -18.61 30.50 9.55
C LEU A 416 -18.53 29.00 9.19
N VAL A 417 -19.28 28.13 9.89
CA VAL A 417 -19.40 26.69 9.55
C VAL A 417 -20.86 26.22 9.34
N ALA A 418 -21.88 27.08 9.52
CA ALA A 418 -23.29 26.66 9.49
C ALA A 418 -24.14 27.18 8.31
N ALA A 419 -23.57 27.80 7.28
CA ALA A 419 -24.37 28.36 6.18
C ALA A 419 -23.73 28.16 4.80
N LEU A 420 -23.71 26.91 4.31
CA LEU A 420 -23.55 26.61 2.89
C LEU A 420 -24.23 25.29 2.49
N VAL A 421 -25.38 25.01 3.09
CA VAL A 421 -26.35 24.01 2.64
C VAL A 421 -27.70 24.68 2.55
N THR A 422 -27.92 25.47 1.51
CA THR A 422 -29.25 25.74 0.93
C THR A 422 -29.08 26.58 -0.32
N THR A 423 -29.91 26.32 -1.34
CA THR A 423 -30.04 27.02 -2.63
C THR A 423 -29.01 26.73 -3.73
N LEU A 424 -29.18 25.60 -4.43
CA LEU A 424 -29.39 25.64 -5.88
C LEU A 424 -30.06 24.35 -6.39
N VAL A 425 -31.39 24.33 -6.32
CA VAL A 425 -32.26 23.40 -7.06
C VAL A 425 -33.32 24.27 -7.73
N LEU A 426 -33.51 24.03 -9.04
CA LEU A 426 -34.47 24.63 -9.99
C LEU A 426 -34.04 25.96 -10.65
N VAL A 427 -33.58 25.90 -11.90
CA VAL A 427 -34.37 26.16 -13.12
C VAL A 427 -33.39 26.27 -14.30
N ASN A 428 -33.39 25.25 -15.18
CA ASN A 428 -33.44 25.39 -16.64
C ASN A 428 -33.33 24.00 -17.27
N GLY A 429 -34.48 23.41 -17.56
CA GLY A 429 -34.59 22.39 -18.59
C GLY A 429 -34.68 23.07 -19.95
N GLN A 430 -33.99 22.54 -20.94
CA GLN A 430 -34.50 22.46 -22.31
C GLN A 430 -33.82 21.30 -23.05
N SER A 431 -34.70 20.36 -23.41
CA SER A 431 -34.66 19.33 -24.46
C SER A 431 -33.60 19.42 -25.56
N GLY A 432 -33.02 18.26 -25.90
CA GLY A 432 -32.38 17.97 -27.18
C GLY A 432 -32.12 16.47 -27.33
N ASP A 433 -32.71 15.88 -28.37
CA ASP A 433 -32.89 14.45 -28.63
C ASP A 433 -31.62 13.61 -28.81
N SER A 434 -31.69 12.32 -28.44
CA SER A 434 -30.83 11.25 -28.99
C SER A 434 -31.51 10.62 -30.21
N PRO A 435 -30.75 10.14 -31.22
CA PRO A 435 -30.81 8.70 -31.55
C PRO A 435 -29.44 8.14 -32.08
N PRO A 436 -29.32 6.91 -32.61
CA PRO A 436 -28.82 5.75 -31.87
C PRO A 436 -27.53 5.09 -32.44
N LEU A 437 -26.93 4.20 -31.61
CA LEU A 437 -26.04 3.05 -31.86
C LEU A 437 -25.36 2.85 -33.24
N ALA A 438 -24.02 2.74 -33.22
CA ALA A 438 -23.27 1.76 -34.04
C ALA A 438 -21.87 1.53 -33.43
N GLY A 439 -21.42 0.27 -33.38
CA GLY A 439 -20.12 -0.14 -32.87
C GLY A 439 -18.95 0.23 -33.79
N GLY A 440 -17.74 0.21 -33.22
CA GLY A 440 -16.50 0.35 -33.98
C GLY A 440 -15.32 0.67 -33.06
N THR A 441 -14.42 -0.29 -32.93
CA THR A 441 -13.04 -0.12 -32.49
C THR A 441 -12.31 0.89 -33.39
N THR A 442 -11.79 1.98 -32.84
CA THR A 442 -10.76 2.80 -33.51
C THR A 442 -9.74 3.33 -32.52
N LEU A 443 -8.46 2.99 -32.75
CA LEU A 443 -7.31 3.72 -32.24
C LEU A 443 -7.47 5.20 -32.59
N HIS A 444 -7.47 6.09 -31.60
CA HIS A 444 -7.37 7.52 -31.87
C HIS A 444 -5.91 7.92 -32.09
N GLN A 445 -5.58 8.00 -33.38
CA GLN A 445 -4.49 8.79 -33.91
C GLN A 445 -4.86 10.28 -33.78
N PHE A 446 -4.00 11.05 -33.13
CA PHE A 446 -4.19 12.49 -32.91
C PHE A 446 -4.20 13.27 -34.23
N GLY A 447 -5.27 14.05 -34.46
CA GLY A 447 -5.35 14.99 -35.57
C GLY A 447 -6.41 16.06 -35.31
N GLY A 448 -5.97 17.30 -35.03
CA GLY A 448 -6.85 18.47 -35.02
C GLY A 448 -6.49 19.61 -34.07
N GLY A 449 -5.39 20.33 -34.34
CA GLY A 449 -5.37 21.80 -34.28
C GLY A 449 -5.40 22.55 -32.94
N VAL A 450 -4.43 22.32 -32.05
CA VAL A 450 -3.75 23.37 -31.25
C VAL A 450 -2.30 22.92 -31.12
N ASP A 451 -1.34 23.80 -31.37
CA ASP A 451 0.09 23.48 -31.27
C ASP A 451 0.43 23.05 -29.82
N PRO A 452 0.76 21.77 -29.55
CA PRO A 452 1.12 21.31 -28.21
C PRO A 452 2.44 21.91 -27.71
N ALA A 453 3.16 22.67 -28.55
CA ALA A 453 4.54 23.07 -28.31
C ALA A 453 4.72 24.17 -27.24
N SER A 454 3.70 24.97 -26.89
CA SER A 454 3.88 26.03 -25.87
C SER A 454 3.01 25.91 -24.62
N CYS A 455 1.93 25.12 -24.66
CA CYS A 455 0.93 25.00 -23.61
C CYS A 455 0.33 26.33 -23.12
N ASP A 456 0.39 27.39 -23.93
CA ASP A 456 -0.11 28.73 -23.57
C ASP A 456 -1.64 28.84 -23.58
N GLN A 457 -2.32 28.00 -24.36
CA GLN A 457 -3.78 28.02 -24.50
C GLN A 457 -4.40 26.77 -23.85
N ALA A 458 -5.49 26.98 -23.10
CA ALA A 458 -6.24 25.89 -22.50
C ALA A 458 -6.88 25.02 -23.59
N GLY A 459 -6.44 23.76 -23.70
CA GLY A 459 -7.08 22.76 -24.56
C GLY A 459 -8.40 22.23 -23.97
N GLU A 460 -9.00 21.25 -24.64
CA GLU A 460 -10.16 20.54 -24.10
C GLU A 460 -9.80 19.82 -22.79
N LYS A 461 -10.69 19.91 -21.80
CA LYS A 461 -10.49 19.35 -20.46
C LYS A 461 -11.23 18.03 -20.31
N ASP A 462 -10.63 17.08 -19.60
CA ASP A 462 -11.28 15.84 -19.19
C ASP A 462 -12.25 16.04 -18.01
N GLY A 463 -12.84 14.94 -17.53
CA GLY A 463 -13.77 14.94 -16.39
C GLY A 463 -13.16 15.38 -15.05
N HIS A 464 -11.84 15.51 -14.95
CA HIS A 464 -11.10 15.97 -13.78
C HIS A 464 -10.51 17.39 -13.96
N GLY A 465 -10.65 17.98 -15.15
CA GLY A 465 -10.16 19.30 -15.49
C GLY A 465 -8.78 19.35 -16.16
N PHE A 466 -8.17 18.18 -16.42
CA PHE A 466 -6.86 18.11 -17.07
C PHE A 466 -6.98 18.34 -18.57
N THR A 467 -6.03 19.11 -19.11
CA THR A 467 -5.77 19.21 -20.54
C THR A 467 -4.68 18.20 -20.94
N PRO A 468 -4.47 17.94 -22.25
CA PRO A 468 -3.36 17.09 -22.70
C PRO A 468 -1.98 17.53 -22.18
N CYS A 469 -1.73 18.85 -22.10
CA CYS A 469 -0.50 19.41 -21.53
C CYS A 469 -0.35 19.07 -20.04
N LEU A 470 -1.44 19.18 -19.28
CA LEU A 470 -1.43 18.85 -17.86
C LEU A 470 -1.34 17.34 -17.63
N LEU A 471 -1.97 16.51 -18.46
CA LEU A 471 -1.82 15.05 -18.40
C LEU A 471 -0.38 14.62 -18.68
N GLN A 472 0.30 15.26 -19.64
CA GLN A 472 1.70 14.97 -19.94
C GLN A 472 2.60 15.29 -18.73
N LEU A 473 2.37 16.41 -18.05
CA LEU A 473 3.10 16.78 -16.83
C LEU A 473 2.70 15.89 -15.64
N ALA A 474 1.42 15.57 -15.46
CA ALA A 474 0.92 14.83 -14.30
C ALA A 474 1.16 13.32 -14.36
N GLY A 475 1.35 12.75 -15.55
CA GLY A 475 1.58 11.32 -15.72
C GLY A 475 0.41 10.48 -15.17
N ASN A 476 0.71 9.61 -14.21
CA ASN A 476 -0.25 8.70 -13.58
C ASN A 476 -0.97 9.30 -12.35
N VAL A 477 -0.64 10.54 -11.96
CA VAL A 477 -1.33 11.26 -10.86
C VAL A 477 -2.84 11.43 -11.11
N PRO A 478 -3.33 11.69 -12.34
CA PRO A 478 -4.76 11.79 -12.66
C PRO A 478 -5.58 10.51 -12.38
N ASP A 479 -4.94 9.33 -12.39
CA ASP A 479 -5.62 8.03 -12.20
C ASP A 479 -5.93 7.73 -10.71
N ARG A 480 -5.59 8.64 -9.80
CA ARG A 480 -5.83 8.51 -8.35
C ARG A 480 -6.96 9.47 -7.94
N ALA A 481 -8.07 8.92 -7.44
CA ALA A 481 -9.25 9.67 -7.03
C ALA A 481 -8.88 10.82 -6.05
N GLY A 482 -9.16 12.07 -6.44
CA GLY A 482 -8.82 13.26 -5.64
C GLY A 482 -8.51 14.54 -6.43
N CYS A 483 -8.53 14.49 -7.76
CA CYS A 483 -8.26 15.64 -8.62
C CYS A 483 -9.54 16.36 -9.09
N SER A 484 -9.49 17.70 -9.10
CA SER A 484 -10.53 18.56 -9.67
C SER A 484 -9.99 19.89 -10.19
N SER A 485 -10.72 20.47 -11.15
CA SER A 485 -10.41 21.78 -11.72
C SER A 485 -10.48 22.89 -10.65
N GLY A 486 -9.49 23.78 -10.66
CA GLY A 486 -9.38 24.93 -9.76
C GLY A 486 -8.59 24.63 -8.48
N LEU A 487 -8.70 25.54 -7.50
CA LEU A 487 -7.94 25.51 -6.24
C LEU A 487 -8.69 24.87 -5.06
N ASN A 488 -9.88 24.29 -5.29
CA ASN A 488 -10.66 23.58 -4.26
C ASN A 488 -10.87 24.35 -2.94
N GLY A 489 -11.06 25.68 -3.01
CA GLY A 489 -11.27 26.52 -1.83
C GLY A 489 -10.00 26.98 -1.10
N MET A 490 -8.80 26.67 -1.63
CA MET A 490 -7.54 27.20 -1.11
C MET A 490 -7.29 28.65 -1.52
N SER A 491 -6.90 29.46 -0.55
CA SER A 491 -6.25 30.75 -0.78
C SER A 491 -4.74 30.53 -0.85
N LEU A 492 -4.21 30.30 -2.05
CA LEU A 492 -2.76 30.36 -2.27
C LEU A 492 -2.30 31.84 -2.26
N PRO A 493 -1.04 32.12 -1.92
CA PRO A 493 -0.47 33.45 -2.10
C PRO A 493 -0.68 33.91 -3.55
N SER A 494 -0.85 35.20 -3.76
CA SER A 494 -1.09 35.77 -5.10
C SER A 494 0.06 35.42 -6.06
N ILE A 495 -0.11 34.34 -6.82
CA ILE A 495 0.78 33.98 -7.92
C ILE A 495 0.48 34.95 -9.06
N GLY A 496 1.40 35.87 -9.33
CA GLY A 496 1.28 36.82 -10.45
C GLY A 496 1.08 36.06 -11.77
N GLY A 497 -0.01 36.35 -12.49
CA GLY A 497 -0.34 35.70 -13.76
C GLY A 497 -1.31 34.52 -13.68
N ALA A 498 -1.70 34.06 -12.48
CA ALA A 498 -2.61 32.90 -12.33
C ALA A 498 -4.05 33.15 -12.81
N GLY A 499 -4.44 34.40 -13.08
CA GLY A 499 -5.81 34.77 -13.47
C GLY A 499 -6.31 34.13 -14.77
N ASN A 500 -5.38 33.72 -15.66
CA ASN A 500 -5.70 33.04 -16.92
C ASN A 500 -5.16 31.61 -17.00
N ALA A 501 -4.54 31.11 -15.93
CA ALA A 501 -3.95 29.78 -15.91
C ALA A 501 -5.05 28.70 -15.78
N THR A 502 -4.87 27.57 -16.47
CA THR A 502 -5.68 26.39 -16.18
C THR A 502 -5.06 25.67 -14.99
N ILE A 503 -5.86 25.46 -13.95
CA ILE A 503 -5.41 24.90 -12.68
C ILE A 503 -6.15 23.59 -12.42
N VAL A 504 -5.40 22.56 -12.04
CA VAL A 504 -5.96 21.30 -11.51
C VAL A 504 -5.28 21.02 -10.18
N THR A 505 -6.09 20.78 -9.15
CA THR A 505 -5.59 20.42 -7.83
C THR A 505 -5.91 18.97 -7.56
N CYS A 506 -4.91 18.20 -7.16
CA CYS A 506 -5.03 16.83 -6.72
C CYS A 506 -4.66 16.75 -5.24
N THR A 507 -5.61 16.30 -4.43
CA THR A 507 -5.34 16.03 -3.01
C THR A 507 -4.94 14.57 -2.86
N MET A 508 -3.73 14.35 -2.35
CA MET A 508 -3.21 13.03 -2.02
C MET A 508 -3.37 12.81 -0.52
N THR A 509 -4.36 12.01 -0.16
CA THR A 509 -4.54 11.61 1.24
C THR A 509 -3.66 10.39 1.50
N SER A 510 -2.61 10.56 2.31
CA SER A 510 -1.84 9.43 2.80
C SER A 510 -2.75 8.54 3.66
N THR A 511 -2.75 7.23 3.40
CA THR A 511 -3.40 6.22 4.25
C THR A 511 -2.62 5.93 5.54
N SER A 512 -1.50 6.61 5.77
CA SER A 512 -0.71 6.58 7.01
C SER A 512 -1.21 7.65 8.00
N GLN A 513 -1.28 7.31 9.28
CA GLN A 513 -1.80 8.14 10.39
C GLN A 513 -1.04 9.43 10.73
N GLN A 514 -0.23 9.96 9.83
CA GLN A 514 0.22 11.35 9.94
C GLN A 514 -0.78 12.20 9.19
N LEU A 515 -1.29 13.25 9.84
CA LEU A 515 -2.17 14.25 9.25
C LEU A 515 -1.43 15.12 8.20
N SER A 516 -0.53 14.52 7.42
CA SER A 516 0.13 15.14 6.29
C SER A 516 -0.81 15.12 5.08
N THR A 517 -1.44 16.27 4.83
CA THR A 517 -2.19 16.44 3.59
C THR A 517 -1.20 16.92 2.54
N THR A 518 -0.91 16.07 1.56
CA THR A 518 -0.10 16.46 0.41
C THR A 518 -1.01 16.84 -0.74
N MET A 519 -0.81 18.03 -1.29
CA MET A 519 -1.55 18.54 -2.42
C MET A 519 -0.59 18.77 -3.57
N VAL A 520 -1.01 18.36 -4.76
CA VAL A 520 -0.29 18.65 -6.00
C VAL A 520 -1.17 19.55 -6.85
N VAL A 521 -0.68 20.75 -7.14
CA VAL A 521 -1.38 21.74 -7.96
C VAL A 521 -0.64 21.87 -9.27
N TYR A 522 -1.35 21.60 -10.37
CA TYR A 522 -0.85 21.72 -11.73
C TYR A 522 -1.34 23.02 -12.37
N TYR A 523 -0.45 23.69 -13.07
CA TYR A 523 -0.68 24.95 -13.75
C TYR A 523 -0.29 24.82 -15.22
N GLN A 524 -1.22 25.20 -16.09
CA GLN A 524 -0.96 25.43 -17.50
C GLN A 524 -1.11 26.92 -17.81
N GLY A 525 -0.18 27.45 -18.61
CA GLY A 525 -0.08 28.87 -18.94
C GLY A 525 0.80 29.66 -17.95
N LEU A 526 1.52 28.97 -17.07
CA LEU A 526 2.50 29.57 -16.15
C LEU A 526 3.86 28.89 -16.29
N PRO A 527 4.95 29.65 -16.47
CA PRO A 527 6.29 29.08 -16.47
C PRO A 527 6.74 28.73 -15.05
N TYR A 528 7.68 27.78 -14.97
CA TYR A 528 8.38 27.41 -13.72
C TYR A 528 8.90 28.62 -12.93
N SER A 529 9.48 29.62 -13.61
CA SER A 529 10.07 30.81 -12.98
C SER A 529 9.07 31.65 -12.19
N SER A 530 7.81 31.71 -12.64
CA SER A 530 6.73 32.42 -11.95
C SER A 530 6.40 31.75 -10.62
N LEU A 531 6.27 30.42 -10.62
CA LEU A 531 6.00 29.66 -9.39
C LEU A 531 7.22 29.61 -8.47
N LYS A 532 8.44 29.49 -9.03
CA LYS A 532 9.69 29.49 -8.26
C LYS A 532 9.82 30.73 -7.39
N THR A 533 9.49 31.91 -7.93
CA THR A 533 9.54 33.17 -7.16
C THR A 533 8.55 33.15 -5.98
N SER A 534 7.36 32.57 -6.19
CA SER A 534 6.36 32.42 -5.12
C SER A 534 6.79 31.40 -4.07
N VAL A 535 7.36 30.26 -4.47
CA VAL A 535 7.88 29.23 -3.55
C VAL A 535 9.07 29.77 -2.75
N ASP A 536 10.02 30.45 -3.39
CA ASP A 536 11.18 31.05 -2.70
C ASP A 536 10.77 32.06 -1.62
N ALA A 537 9.65 32.76 -1.80
CA ALA A 537 9.10 33.67 -0.78
C ALA A 537 8.42 32.95 0.39
N GLN A 538 8.12 31.65 0.25
CA GLN A 538 7.47 30.83 1.27
C GLN A 538 8.43 29.91 2.02
N LEU A 539 9.68 29.76 1.55
CA LEU A 539 10.69 28.96 2.22
C LEU A 539 11.18 29.64 3.50
N GLU A 540 11.35 28.86 4.57
CA GLU A 540 11.92 29.37 5.83
C GLU A 540 13.38 29.77 5.65
N ASN A 541 14.15 28.92 4.95
CA ASN A 541 15.55 29.16 4.59
C ASN A 541 15.78 28.89 3.08
N PRO A 542 15.65 29.91 2.20
CA PRO A 542 15.83 29.74 0.76
C PRO A 542 17.23 29.22 0.35
N SER A 543 18.25 29.40 1.18
CA SER A 543 19.61 28.89 0.94
C SER A 543 19.75 27.39 1.17
N GLU A 544 18.81 26.76 1.88
CA GLU A 544 18.79 25.31 2.16
C GLU A 544 17.83 24.56 1.22
N ALA A 545 17.24 25.25 0.25
CA ALA A 545 16.39 24.65 -0.77
C ALA A 545 17.21 23.71 -1.66
N ILE A 546 16.61 22.57 -2.01
CA ILE A 546 17.18 21.59 -2.92
C ILE A 546 16.66 21.89 -4.32
N GLU A 547 17.58 21.96 -5.29
CA GLU A 547 17.27 22.09 -6.72
C GLU A 547 17.76 20.85 -7.46
N GLY A 548 17.03 20.45 -8.50
CA GLY A 548 17.40 19.34 -9.36
C GLY A 548 16.75 19.40 -10.73
N GLU A 549 17.21 18.53 -11.61
CA GLU A 549 16.64 18.31 -12.95
C GLU A 549 15.82 17.03 -12.97
N TRP A 550 14.80 16.99 -13.83
CA TRP A 550 13.97 15.80 -14.05
C TRP A 550 13.71 15.57 -15.54
N GLN A 551 13.51 14.31 -15.91
CA GLN A 551 13.09 13.90 -17.25
C GLN A 551 12.04 12.81 -17.15
N GLY A 552 11.00 12.91 -17.97
CA GLY A 552 9.97 11.87 -18.10
C GLY A 552 8.74 12.36 -18.86
N ASN A 553 7.91 11.43 -19.33
CA ASN A 553 6.77 11.72 -20.23
C ASN A 553 7.12 12.56 -21.47
N GLY A 554 8.36 12.45 -21.96
CA GLY A 554 8.86 13.24 -23.09
C GLY A 554 9.11 14.72 -22.77
N LEU A 555 9.18 15.08 -21.49
CA LEU A 555 9.53 16.41 -21.00
C LEU A 555 10.86 16.36 -20.22
N SER A 556 11.58 17.48 -20.22
CA SER A 556 12.69 17.76 -19.32
C SER A 556 12.40 19.05 -18.56
N GLY A 557 12.85 19.13 -17.32
CA GLY A 557 12.57 20.30 -16.50
C GLY A 557 13.37 20.35 -15.23
N HIS A 558 13.02 21.34 -14.41
CA HIS A 558 13.65 21.59 -13.13
C HIS A 558 12.64 21.48 -12.00
N TYR A 559 13.15 21.20 -10.80
CA TYR A 559 12.41 21.31 -9.56
C TYR A 559 13.21 22.05 -8.50
N ARG A 560 12.50 22.66 -7.55
CA ARG A 560 13.06 23.28 -6.36
C ARG A 560 12.12 23.10 -5.18
N GLY A 561 12.62 22.57 -4.07
CA GLY A 561 11.83 22.34 -2.87
C GLY A 561 12.57 22.61 -1.58
N GLY A 562 11.81 22.85 -0.52
CA GLY A 562 12.33 23.08 0.82
C GLY A 562 11.24 23.19 1.86
N VAL A 563 11.65 23.42 3.11
CA VAL A 563 10.76 23.62 4.25
C VAL A 563 10.11 25.00 4.13
N GLY A 564 8.77 25.03 4.04
CA GLY A 564 7.99 26.25 3.92
C GLY A 564 7.34 26.67 5.23
N ILE A 565 7.00 27.96 5.36
CA ILE A 565 6.45 28.59 6.58
C ILE A 565 5.16 27.90 7.10
N VAL A 566 4.40 27.25 6.22
CA VAL A 566 3.12 26.58 6.53
C VAL A 566 3.20 25.06 6.32
N GLY A 567 4.29 24.56 5.73
CA GLY A 567 4.48 23.18 5.31
C GLY A 567 5.50 23.09 4.18
N ASP A 568 6.06 21.91 3.96
CA ASP A 568 7.06 21.68 2.92
C ASP A 568 6.47 21.95 1.54
N ILE A 569 7.26 22.61 0.70
CA ILE A 569 6.79 23.09 -0.60
C ILE A 569 7.85 22.81 -1.66
N LEU A 570 7.39 22.34 -2.82
CA LEU A 570 8.24 22.09 -3.99
C LEU A 570 7.53 22.57 -5.24
N VAL A 571 8.26 23.27 -6.11
CA VAL A 571 7.82 23.62 -7.47
C VAL A 571 8.59 22.77 -8.48
N PHE A 572 7.93 22.39 -9.57
CA PHE A 572 8.57 21.76 -10.72
C PHE A 572 7.95 22.29 -12.01
N GLY A 573 8.67 22.27 -13.12
CA GLY A 573 8.10 22.67 -14.41
C GLY A 573 8.98 22.27 -15.57
N ALA A 574 8.37 22.18 -16.76
CA ALA A 574 9.06 21.81 -17.98
C ALA A 574 9.79 23.03 -18.57
N ASP A 575 10.96 22.81 -19.17
CA ASP A 575 11.80 23.90 -19.69
C ASP A 575 11.30 24.46 -21.02
N ASP A 576 10.61 23.63 -21.81
CA ASP A 576 10.25 23.93 -23.19
C ASP A 576 8.82 24.47 -23.37
N ARG A 577 8.02 24.57 -22.29
CA ARG A 577 6.60 24.97 -22.37
C ARG A 577 6.08 25.52 -21.04
N ASN A 578 4.98 26.28 -21.09
CA ASN A 578 4.38 26.92 -19.91
C ASN A 578 3.48 25.95 -19.12
N VAL A 579 4.09 24.90 -18.58
CA VAL A 579 3.45 23.98 -17.63
C VAL A 579 4.34 23.80 -16.41
N ALA A 580 3.72 23.89 -15.25
CA ALA A 580 4.41 23.73 -13.98
C ALA A 580 3.48 23.11 -12.94
N GLY A 581 4.07 22.51 -11.92
CA GLY A 581 3.36 21.94 -10.79
C GLY A 581 3.97 22.38 -9.48
N MET A 582 3.19 22.23 -8.42
CA MET A 582 3.60 22.55 -7.06
C MET A 582 3.10 21.47 -6.11
N VAL A 583 3.98 20.94 -5.28
CA VAL A 583 3.67 20.03 -4.18
C VAL A 583 3.67 20.85 -2.90
N ILE A 584 2.61 20.73 -2.12
CA ILE A 584 2.50 21.31 -0.78
C ILE A 584 2.19 20.16 0.18
N SER A 585 3.04 19.95 1.17
CA SER A 585 2.84 18.95 2.22
C SER A 585 2.71 19.66 3.57
N ILE A 586 1.53 19.59 4.19
CA ILE A 586 1.29 20.22 5.49
C ILE A 586 1.30 19.13 6.54
N ASP A 587 2.34 19.04 7.36
CA ASP A 587 2.35 18.16 8.54
C ASP A 587 1.61 18.81 9.71
N LEU A 588 0.40 18.32 9.98
CA LEU A 588 -0.40 18.78 11.12
C LEU A 588 -0.05 18.08 12.44
N SER A 589 0.90 17.12 12.44
CA SER A 589 1.27 16.35 13.63
C SER A 589 2.27 17.07 14.54
N GLY A 590 3.15 17.92 13.99
CA GLY A 590 4.13 18.71 14.76
C GLY A 590 5.21 17.87 15.47
N GLU A 591 5.34 16.59 15.17
CA GLU A 591 6.25 15.65 15.85
C GLU A 591 7.53 15.33 15.05
N GLY A 592 7.70 15.85 13.83
CA GLY A 592 8.87 15.65 12.99
C GLY A 592 9.67 16.93 12.72
N SER A 593 11.00 16.82 12.67
CA SER A 593 11.84 17.82 12.01
C SER A 593 11.73 17.59 10.50
N GLN A 594 10.83 18.30 9.84
CA GLN A 594 10.72 18.25 8.37
C GLN A 594 12.00 18.78 7.74
N THR A 595 12.50 18.09 6.72
CA THR A 595 13.69 18.48 5.97
C THR A 595 13.33 18.77 4.52
N ALA A 596 14.12 19.62 3.85
CA ALA A 596 13.95 19.88 2.42
C ALA A 596 13.99 18.59 1.57
N GLN A 597 14.64 17.52 2.06
CA GLN A 597 14.73 16.24 1.38
C GLN A 597 13.39 15.50 1.35
N ASP A 598 12.55 15.64 2.37
CA ASP A 598 11.30 14.87 2.49
C ASP A 598 10.31 15.21 1.34
N VAL A 599 10.20 16.49 0.97
CA VAL A 599 9.34 16.91 -0.15
C VAL A 599 9.93 16.56 -1.52
N VAL A 600 11.27 16.52 -1.63
CA VAL A 600 11.96 16.07 -2.85
C VAL A 600 11.75 14.57 -3.06
N ASP A 601 11.93 13.76 -2.01
CA ASP A 601 11.72 12.31 -2.05
C ASP A 601 10.26 12.00 -2.40
N TYR A 602 9.31 12.73 -1.82
CA TYR A 602 7.90 12.60 -2.18
C TYR A 602 7.65 12.90 -3.66
N PHE A 603 8.19 14.02 -4.17
CA PHE A 603 8.07 14.40 -5.57
C PHE A 603 8.65 13.31 -6.48
N GLU A 604 9.86 12.85 -6.22
CA GLU A 604 10.54 11.86 -7.06
C GLU A 604 9.86 10.49 -7.10
N GLN A 605 9.17 10.10 -6.03
CA GLN A 605 8.49 8.81 -5.91
C GLN A 605 7.04 8.82 -6.42
N HIS A 606 6.34 9.97 -6.33
CA HIS A 606 4.89 10.00 -6.51
C HIS A 606 4.37 11.02 -7.52
N VAL A 607 5.15 12.05 -7.85
CA VAL A 607 4.67 13.20 -8.65
C VAL A 607 5.51 13.42 -9.90
N LYS A 608 6.80 13.03 -9.89
CA LYS A 608 7.74 13.28 -10.96
C LYS A 608 7.16 12.79 -12.29
N PRO A 609 7.14 13.64 -13.33
CA PRO A 609 6.60 13.24 -14.61
C PRO A 609 7.33 12.00 -15.14
N GLY A 610 6.60 10.95 -15.50
CA GLY A 610 7.16 9.67 -15.99
C GLY A 610 7.41 8.58 -14.95
N THR A 611 7.12 8.84 -13.68
CA THR A 611 6.98 7.79 -12.63
C THR A 611 5.53 7.37 -12.48
#